data_AF-A0A8X6S1D9-F1
#
_entry.id   AF-A0A8X6S1D9-F1
#
_cell.length_a   1.000
_cell.length_b   1.000
_cell.length_c   1.000
_cell.angle_alpha   90.00
_cell.angle_beta   90.00
_cell.angle_gamma   90.00
#
_symmetry.space_group_name_H-M   'P 1'
#
loop_
_entity.id
_entity.type
_entity.pdbx_description
1 polymer ?
#
loop_
_entity_poly.entity_id
_entity_poly.type
_entity_poly.pdbx_seq_one_letter_code
_entity_poly.pdbx_strand_id
1 'polypeptide(L)'
;MCIISKSPQESIGKIFPSSSRYGDHTERMVDLHYDEAHIWLNGYVKKQNCRIWSEANPQVYVETPLHPEKLTVWCALWAGEIIGPYFFKNDEGHNVTVNGDRYRSMITNFFIHELNYHDVQELWFQQDGATCHTARATIDLLISRFGPVNWPPRSCDLTPLDYFLWGYVKSLVYADKPHTLEHLEDNIRRVIVDIRPQMCEKVIENWTSRLDYIRASRGSPMPEIIFKM
;
A
#
# COMPACT_ATOMS: atom_id res chain seq x y z
N MET A 1 -6.86 -25.45 -6.62
CA MET A 1 -6.21 -25.83 -7.89
C MET A 1 -6.34 -24.64 -8.83
N CYS A 2 -5.23 -23.99 -9.17
CA CYS A 2 -5.17 -23.04 -10.27
C CYS A 2 -3.91 -23.41 -11.06
N ILE A 3 -4.11 -24.24 -12.08
CA ILE A 3 -3.18 -24.48 -13.18
C ILE A 3 -3.43 -23.32 -14.14
N ILE A 4 -2.43 -22.56 -14.59
CA ILE A 4 -1.68 -22.88 -15.80
C ILE A 4 -0.24 -22.36 -15.68
N SER A 5 0.67 -23.29 -15.95
CA SER A 5 2.06 -23.09 -16.29
C SER A 5 2.20 -22.26 -17.56
N LYS A 6 2.85 -21.09 -17.48
CA LYS A 6 3.67 -20.54 -18.56
C LYS A 6 4.86 -19.83 -17.97
N SER A 7 6.00 -19.93 -18.65
CA SER A 7 7.31 -19.49 -18.16
C SER A 7 7.32 -18.00 -17.75
N PRO A 8 8.20 -17.57 -16.84
CA PRO A 8 8.30 -16.18 -16.35
C PRO A 8 8.45 -15.12 -17.45
N GLN A 9 8.85 -15.53 -18.65
CA GLN A 9 9.10 -14.63 -19.78
C GLN A 9 7.82 -14.20 -20.52
N GLU A 10 6.74 -15.00 -20.51
CA GLU A 10 5.47 -14.61 -21.16
C GLU A 10 4.61 -13.67 -20.29
N SER A 11 4.90 -13.59 -18.99
CA SER A 11 4.14 -12.78 -18.03
C SER A 11 4.45 -11.29 -18.18
N ILE A 12 5.72 -10.92 -18.39
CA ILE A 12 6.17 -9.52 -18.36
C ILE A 12 5.64 -8.70 -19.54
N GLY A 13 5.60 -9.30 -20.75
CA GLY A 13 5.08 -8.63 -21.96
C GLY A 13 3.57 -8.47 -22.03
N LYS A 14 2.82 -9.11 -21.11
CA LYS A 14 1.36 -8.95 -20.98
C LYS A 14 0.96 -8.04 -19.82
N ILE A 15 1.87 -7.78 -18.88
CA ILE A 15 1.66 -6.82 -17.79
C ILE A 15 1.74 -5.38 -18.34
N PHE A 16 2.44 -5.15 -19.45
CA PHE A 16 2.56 -3.83 -20.08
C PHE A 16 2.64 -3.93 -21.61
N PRO A 17 1.67 -3.39 -22.39
CA PRO A 17 1.83 -3.26 -23.83
C PRO A 17 2.92 -2.22 -24.16
N SER A 18 3.65 -2.46 -25.25
CA SER A 18 4.76 -1.63 -25.72
C SER A 18 4.38 -0.15 -25.89
N SER A 19 5.31 0.74 -25.49
CA SER A 19 5.31 2.21 -25.68
C SER A 19 5.04 2.71 -27.10
N SER A 20 5.04 1.82 -28.11
CA SER A 20 4.79 2.16 -29.50
C SER A 20 3.32 2.10 -29.95
N ARG A 21 2.37 1.79 -29.05
CA ARG A 21 0.92 1.82 -29.34
C ARG A 21 0.17 2.95 -28.64
N TYR A 22 0.89 3.91 -28.09
CA TYR A 22 0.32 5.05 -27.38
C TYR A 22 0.09 6.21 -28.37
N GLY A 23 -1.10 6.22 -28.96
CA GLY A 23 -1.64 7.44 -29.58
C GLY A 23 -2.33 8.28 -28.51
N ASP A 24 -1.89 9.53 -28.36
CA ASP A 24 -2.56 10.79 -27.94
C ASP A 24 -3.70 10.81 -26.88
N HIS A 25 -3.98 9.72 -26.16
CA HIS A 25 -5.06 9.62 -25.18
C HIS A 25 -4.56 9.28 -23.75
N THR A 26 -3.27 9.46 -23.47
CA THR A 26 -2.61 8.99 -22.24
C THR A 26 -2.58 9.96 -21.06
N GLU A 27 -3.13 11.17 -21.18
CA GLU A 27 -3.01 12.20 -20.15
C GLU A 27 -3.88 11.99 -18.88
N ARG A 28 -4.60 10.86 -18.71
CA ARG A 28 -5.56 10.67 -17.59
C ARG A 28 -5.49 9.36 -16.80
N MET A 29 -4.53 8.48 -17.07
CA MET A 29 -4.38 7.25 -16.27
C MET A 29 -3.59 7.54 -14.98
N VAL A 30 -4.18 7.26 -13.81
CA VAL A 30 -3.55 7.48 -12.51
C VAL A 30 -3.06 6.14 -11.92
N ASP A 31 -1.76 6.07 -11.61
CA ASP A 31 -1.16 4.97 -10.87
C ASP A 31 -1.51 5.10 -9.38
N LEU A 32 -2.48 4.31 -8.91
CA LEU A 32 -2.97 4.34 -7.53
C LEU A 32 -2.66 3.02 -6.81
N HIS A 33 -1.88 3.12 -5.75
CA HIS A 33 -1.53 1.99 -4.91
C HIS A 33 -2.28 2.07 -3.60
N TYR A 34 -2.62 0.95 -2.98
CA TYR A 34 -3.23 0.94 -1.66
C TYR A 34 -2.93 -0.37 -0.95
N ASP A 35 -3.04 -0.33 0.38
CA ASP A 35 -2.60 -1.42 1.25
C ASP A 35 -3.11 -1.19 2.69
N GLU A 36 -2.98 -2.22 3.51
CA GLU A 36 -3.23 -2.19 4.94
C GLU A 36 -1.97 -2.42 5.77
N ALA A 37 -1.76 -1.57 6.77
CA ALA A 37 -0.75 -1.79 7.79
C ALA A 37 -1.36 -2.00 9.17
N HIS A 38 -0.73 -2.90 9.93
CA HIS A 38 -0.88 -2.96 11.38
C HIS A 38 0.17 -2.07 12.05
N ILE A 39 -0.29 -1.16 12.91
CA ILE A 39 0.54 -0.28 13.73
C ILE A 39 0.20 -0.58 15.20
N TRP A 40 1.20 -1.02 15.96
CA TRP A 40 1.01 -1.53 17.32
C TRP A 40 1.32 -0.44 18.35
N LEU A 41 0.54 -0.34 19.43
CA LEU A 41 0.68 0.71 20.44
C LEU A 41 2.04 0.70 21.12
N ASN A 42 2.60 -0.49 21.36
CA ASN A 42 3.90 -0.67 21.98
C ASN A 42 5.10 -0.42 21.03
N GLY A 43 4.87 0.07 19.81
CA GLY A 43 5.93 0.27 18.83
C GLY A 43 6.46 -1.05 18.23
N TYR A 44 5.78 -2.18 18.44
CA TYR A 44 6.22 -3.45 17.88
C TYR A 44 6.17 -3.39 16.35
N VAL A 45 7.34 -3.50 15.72
CA VAL A 45 7.43 -3.59 14.27
C VAL A 45 7.73 -5.03 13.86
N LYS A 46 6.84 -5.62 13.06
CA LYS A 46 7.01 -7.00 12.55
C LYS A 46 8.33 -7.09 11.77
N LYS A 47 9.22 -8.03 12.13
CA LYS A 47 10.55 -8.22 11.53
C LYS A 47 10.56 -8.35 10.00
N GLN A 48 9.48 -8.82 9.38
CA GLN A 48 9.33 -8.86 7.90
C GLN A 48 9.00 -7.50 7.28
N ASN A 49 8.42 -6.57 8.03
CA ASN A 49 8.06 -5.22 7.58
C ASN A 49 9.01 -4.16 8.18
N CYS A 50 10.16 -4.57 8.72
CA CYS A 50 11.08 -3.70 9.43
C CYS A 50 12.54 -4.04 9.11
N ARG A 51 13.12 -3.33 8.15
CA ARG A 51 14.57 -3.12 8.15
C ARG A 51 14.85 -2.05 9.21
N ILE A 52 15.39 -2.45 10.35
CA ILE A 52 15.88 -1.53 11.39
C ILE A 52 17.19 -0.94 10.87
N TRP A 53 17.24 0.37 10.70
CA TRP A 53 18.46 1.09 10.32
C TRP A 53 19.15 1.60 11.58
N SER A 54 20.39 1.16 11.79
CA SER A 54 21.28 1.64 12.84
C SER A 54 22.71 1.42 12.36
N GLU A 55 23.61 2.38 12.60
CA GLU A 55 25.03 2.27 12.25
C GLU A 55 25.75 1.17 13.07
N ALA A 56 25.15 0.72 14.19
CA ALA A 56 25.61 -0.41 14.99
C ALA A 56 24.45 -1.31 15.44
N ASN A 57 24.69 -2.62 15.51
CA ASN A 57 23.69 -3.63 15.90
C ASN A 57 23.11 -3.33 17.30
N PRO A 58 21.80 -2.99 17.44
CA PRO A 58 21.29 -2.43 18.70
C PRO A 58 21.22 -3.37 19.91
N GLN A 59 21.38 -4.69 19.77
CA GLN A 59 21.30 -5.66 20.89
C GLN A 59 20.12 -5.43 21.85
N VAL A 60 18.97 -4.95 21.35
CA VAL A 60 17.80 -4.69 22.18
C VAL A 60 16.89 -5.91 22.15
N TYR A 61 16.79 -6.59 23.29
CA TYR A 61 15.74 -7.57 23.56
C TYR A 61 14.58 -6.83 24.22
N VAL A 62 13.42 -6.78 23.56
CA VAL A 62 12.19 -6.21 24.11
C VAL A 62 11.22 -7.35 24.38
N GLU A 63 10.93 -7.63 25.65
CA GLU A 63 9.82 -8.50 26.02
C GLU A 63 8.50 -7.87 25.55
N THR A 64 7.71 -8.64 24.80
CA THR A 64 6.50 -8.14 24.14
C THR A 64 5.27 -8.81 24.76
N PRO A 65 4.18 -8.08 25.05
CA PRO A 65 2.91 -8.68 25.42
C PRO A 65 2.42 -9.67 24.34
N LEU A 66 1.74 -10.74 24.76
CA LEU A 66 1.24 -11.80 23.85
C LEU A 66 0.24 -11.27 22.80
N HIS A 67 -0.48 -10.19 23.13
CA HIS A 67 -1.46 -9.51 22.27
C HIS A 67 -1.37 -7.98 22.46
N PRO A 68 -0.39 -7.30 21.86
CA PRO A 68 -0.33 -5.85 21.95
C PRO A 68 -1.54 -5.24 21.23
N GLU A 69 -2.03 -4.10 21.71
CA GLU A 69 -3.09 -3.37 21.03
C GLU A 69 -2.56 -2.81 19.70
N LYS A 70 -3.42 -2.78 18.67
CA LYS A 70 -3.04 -2.30 17.33
C LYS A 70 -4.18 -1.59 16.62
N LEU A 71 -3.80 -0.73 15.70
CA LEU A 71 -4.66 -0.18 14.66
C LEU A 71 -4.39 -0.91 13.34
N THR A 72 -5.46 -1.20 12.60
CA THR A 72 -5.34 -1.59 11.19
C THR A 72 -5.77 -0.39 10.36
N VAL A 73 -4.84 0.11 9.55
CA VAL A 73 -4.99 1.34 8.79
C VAL A 73 -4.93 0.99 7.32
N TRP A 74 -5.90 1.47 6.56
CA TRP A 74 -5.88 1.42 5.10
C TRP A 74 -5.57 2.80 4.54
N CYS A 75 -4.73 2.87 3.51
CA CYS A 75 -4.46 4.07 2.74
C CYS A 75 -4.35 3.73 1.25
N ALA A 76 -4.61 4.72 0.39
CA ALA A 76 -4.17 4.72 -0.99
C ALA A 76 -3.22 5.89 -1.26
N LEU A 77 -2.30 5.72 -2.20
CA LEU A 77 -1.31 6.71 -2.61
C LEU A 77 -1.28 6.74 -4.13
N TRP A 78 -1.37 7.95 -4.68
CA TRP A 78 -1.04 8.26 -6.07
C TRP A 78 -0.18 9.53 -6.10
N ALA A 79 0.21 9.98 -7.29
CA ALA A 79 1.14 11.10 -7.43
C ALA A 79 0.64 12.40 -6.77
N GLY A 80 -0.68 12.64 -6.76
CA GLY A 80 -1.24 13.86 -6.20
C GLY A 80 -1.32 13.87 -4.67
N GLU A 81 -1.80 12.80 -4.04
CA GLU A 81 -2.00 12.77 -2.59
C GLU A 81 -2.20 11.35 -2.04
N ILE A 82 -2.42 11.28 -0.72
CA ILE A 82 -2.81 10.06 -0.02
C ILE A 82 -4.30 10.13 0.29
N ILE A 83 -5.04 9.10 -0.11
CA ILE A 83 -6.43 8.87 0.31
C ILE A 83 -6.42 8.04 1.60
N GLY A 84 -7.10 8.51 2.63
CA GLY A 84 -7.06 7.93 3.97
C GLY A 84 -6.43 8.88 4.99
N PRO A 85 -6.08 8.39 6.20
CA PRO A 85 -6.21 7.00 6.66
C PRO A 85 -7.65 6.57 6.95
N TYR A 86 -7.98 5.33 6.59
CA TYR A 86 -9.20 4.65 7.03
C TYR A 86 -8.88 3.67 8.17
N PHE A 87 -9.62 3.78 9.27
CA PHE A 87 -9.49 2.89 10.43
C PHE A 87 -10.69 1.96 10.51
N PHE A 88 -10.43 0.65 10.61
CA PHE A 88 -11.49 -0.34 10.75
C PHE A 88 -12.04 -0.32 12.17
N LYS A 89 -13.23 0.27 12.34
CA LYS A 89 -13.94 0.39 13.62
C LYS A 89 -15.37 -0.19 13.53
N ASN A 90 -15.96 -0.51 14.67
CA ASN A 90 -17.41 -0.78 14.79
C ASN A 90 -18.18 0.51 15.08
N ASP A 91 -19.51 0.41 15.21
CA ASP A 91 -20.40 1.55 15.47
C ASP A 91 -20.13 2.24 16.82
N GLU A 92 -19.48 1.55 17.76
CA GLU A 92 -19.06 2.08 19.06
C GLU A 92 -17.67 2.74 19.02
N GLY A 93 -17.01 2.75 17.86
CA GLY A 93 -15.66 3.29 17.70
C GLY A 93 -14.52 2.34 18.08
N HIS A 94 -14.81 1.10 18.45
CA HIS A 94 -13.81 0.09 18.81
C HIS A 94 -13.14 -0.51 17.56
N ASN A 95 -11.83 -0.76 17.64
CA ASN A 95 -11.05 -1.39 16.57
C ASN A 95 -11.48 -2.83 16.31
N VAL A 96 -11.50 -3.21 15.03
CA VAL A 96 -11.97 -4.53 14.60
C VAL A 96 -11.02 -5.19 13.62
N THR A 97 -11.13 -6.51 13.50
CA THR A 97 -10.38 -7.28 12.51
C THR A 97 -10.96 -7.06 11.11
N VAL A 98 -10.09 -6.87 10.12
CA VAL A 98 -10.46 -6.79 8.71
C VAL A 98 -10.89 -8.17 8.23
N ASN A 99 -12.12 -8.26 7.71
CA ASN A 99 -12.62 -9.42 7.00
C ASN A 99 -13.12 -8.97 5.62
N GLY A 100 -13.49 -9.92 4.77
CA GLY A 100 -13.93 -9.61 3.41
C GLY A 100 -15.12 -8.63 3.36
N ASP A 101 -16.08 -8.75 4.28
CA ASP A 101 -17.27 -7.88 4.30
C ASP A 101 -16.90 -6.44 4.65
N ARG A 102 -16.16 -6.25 5.74
CA ARG A 102 -15.67 -4.94 6.18
C ARG A 102 -14.76 -4.30 5.14
N TYR A 103 -13.93 -5.10 4.48
CA TYR A 103 -13.07 -4.62 3.39
C TYR A 103 -13.91 -4.11 2.21
N ARG A 104 -14.92 -4.87 1.77
CA ARG A 104 -15.82 -4.43 0.70
C ARG A 104 -16.67 -3.22 1.10
N SER A 105 -17.08 -3.12 2.37
CA SER A 105 -17.74 -1.93 2.91
C SER A 105 -16.83 -0.71 2.87
N MET A 106 -15.56 -0.84 3.26
CA MET A 106 -14.57 0.23 3.14
C MET A 106 -14.40 0.65 1.68
N ILE A 107 -14.26 -0.29 0.74
CA ILE A 107 -14.16 0.03 -0.69
C ILE A 107 -15.38 0.84 -1.15
N THR A 108 -16.58 0.37 -0.82
CA THR A 108 -17.83 0.93 -1.35
C THR A 108 -18.19 2.27 -0.73
N ASN A 109 -18.02 2.39 0.59
CA ASN A 109 -18.55 3.52 1.36
C ASN A 109 -17.52 4.62 1.58
N PHE A 110 -16.23 4.29 1.55
CA PHE A 110 -15.15 5.24 1.74
C PHE A 110 -14.36 5.43 0.45
N PHE A 111 -13.66 4.40 -0.02
CA PHE A 111 -12.67 4.57 -1.08
C PHE A 111 -13.28 5.03 -2.42
N ILE A 112 -14.39 4.43 -2.88
CA ILE A 112 -15.08 4.89 -4.10
C ILE A 112 -15.61 6.32 -3.95
N HIS A 113 -16.02 6.71 -2.74
CA HIS A 113 -16.48 8.08 -2.49
C HIS A 113 -15.33 9.08 -2.66
N GLU A 114 -14.18 8.79 -2.07
CA GLU A 114 -12.96 9.59 -2.22
C GLU A 114 -12.52 9.67 -3.70
N LEU A 115 -12.49 8.56 -4.42
CA LEU A 115 -12.13 8.57 -5.85
C LEU A 115 -13.03 9.49 -6.69
N ASN A 116 -14.34 9.49 -6.40
CA ASN A 116 -15.27 10.39 -7.08
C ASN A 116 -15.07 11.85 -6.68
N TYR A 117 -14.71 12.11 -5.42
CA TYR A 117 -14.41 13.47 -4.93
C TYR A 117 -13.16 14.05 -5.61
N HIS A 118 -12.13 13.22 -5.82
CA HIS A 118 -10.89 13.60 -6.49
C HIS A 118 -10.95 13.49 -8.04
N ASP A 119 -12.12 13.18 -8.62
CA ASP A 119 -12.34 12.99 -10.07
C ASP A 119 -11.35 12.01 -10.74
N VAL A 120 -11.03 10.92 -10.04
CA VAL A 120 -10.08 9.92 -10.53
C VAL A 120 -10.84 8.82 -11.29
N GLN A 121 -10.77 8.87 -12.63
CA GLN A 121 -11.63 8.04 -13.50
C GLN A 121 -10.95 6.78 -14.06
N GLU A 122 -9.63 6.79 -14.25
CA GLU A 122 -8.89 5.64 -14.78
C GLU A 122 -7.71 5.29 -13.87
N LEU A 123 -7.68 4.04 -13.40
CA LEU A 123 -6.90 3.61 -12.26
C LEU A 123 -6.24 2.26 -12.51
N TRP A 124 -4.96 2.15 -12.16
CA TRP A 124 -4.29 0.86 -11.99
C TRP A 124 -4.41 0.38 -10.54
N PHE A 125 -4.94 -0.83 -10.31
CA PHE A 125 -5.42 -1.32 -9.00
C PHE A 125 -4.55 -2.35 -8.24
N GLN A 126 -3.45 -2.02 -7.56
CA GLN A 126 -2.63 -3.07 -6.93
C GLN A 126 -3.18 -3.57 -5.57
N GLN A 127 -3.31 -4.90 -5.36
CA GLN A 127 -3.57 -5.54 -4.04
C GLN A 127 -2.58 -6.67 -3.74
N ASP A 128 -2.38 -6.97 -2.45
CA ASP A 128 -1.67 -8.16 -2.02
C ASP A 128 -2.53 -9.44 -2.10
N GLY A 129 -1.96 -10.58 -1.74
CA GLY A 129 -2.65 -11.88 -1.78
C GLY A 129 -3.52 -12.20 -0.57
N ALA A 130 -3.90 -11.23 0.27
CA ALA A 130 -4.70 -11.49 1.46
C ALA A 130 -6.06 -12.11 1.12
N THR A 131 -6.58 -12.97 2.00
CA THR A 131 -7.84 -13.71 1.76
C THR A 131 -9.02 -12.77 1.48
N CYS A 132 -9.08 -11.61 2.14
CA CYS A 132 -10.10 -10.59 1.90
C CYS A 132 -10.02 -9.96 0.50
N HIS A 133 -8.81 -9.84 -0.06
CA HIS A 133 -8.52 -9.27 -1.38
C HIS A 133 -8.84 -10.27 -2.49
N THR A 134 -8.45 -11.53 -2.30
CA THR A 134 -8.65 -12.60 -3.30
C THR A 134 -10.03 -13.26 -3.24
N ALA A 135 -10.87 -12.89 -2.27
CA ALA A 135 -12.23 -13.42 -2.19
C ALA A 135 -13.00 -13.07 -3.46
N ARG A 136 -13.71 -14.05 -4.03
CA ARG A 136 -14.46 -13.86 -5.29
C ARG A 136 -15.38 -12.64 -5.26
N ALA A 137 -16.11 -12.44 -4.16
CA ALA A 137 -16.99 -11.28 -4.00
C ALA A 137 -16.23 -9.94 -4.02
N THR A 138 -14.99 -9.90 -3.53
CA THR A 138 -14.14 -8.70 -3.57
C THR A 138 -13.63 -8.44 -4.98
N ILE A 139 -13.14 -9.48 -5.66
CA ILE A 139 -12.70 -9.39 -7.06
C ILE A 139 -13.85 -8.96 -7.97
N ASP A 140 -15.03 -9.56 -7.83
CA ASP A 140 -16.22 -9.22 -8.61
C ASP A 140 -16.65 -7.76 -8.38
N LEU A 141 -16.59 -7.27 -7.12
CA LEU A 141 -16.83 -5.86 -6.80
C LEU A 141 -15.84 -4.95 -7.54
N LEU A 142 -14.54 -5.24 -7.46
CA LEU A 142 -13.52 -4.42 -8.11
C LEU A 142 -13.66 -4.42 -9.62
N ILE A 143 -13.88 -5.59 -10.24
CA ILE A 143 -14.09 -5.69 -11.69
C ILE A 143 -15.34 -4.93 -12.12
N SER A 144 -16.43 -5.02 -11.35
CA SER A 144 -17.67 -4.30 -11.67
C SER A 144 -17.52 -2.78 -11.62
N ARG A 145 -16.57 -2.27 -10.83
CA ARG A 145 -16.35 -0.84 -10.64
C ARG A 145 -15.24 -0.27 -11.51
N PHE A 146 -14.21 -1.06 -11.78
CA PHE A 146 -12.96 -0.57 -12.36
C PHE A 146 -12.51 -1.35 -13.61
N GLY A 147 -13.26 -2.37 -14.01
CA GLY A 147 -12.93 -3.21 -15.15
C GLY A 147 -11.92 -4.33 -14.82
N PRO A 148 -11.48 -5.10 -15.84
CA PRO A 148 -10.58 -6.23 -15.65
C PRO A 148 -9.26 -5.81 -15.02
N VAL A 149 -8.94 -6.45 -13.90
CA VAL A 149 -7.76 -6.14 -13.11
C VAL A 149 -6.62 -7.10 -13.47
N ASN A 150 -5.52 -6.60 -14.04
CA ASN A 150 -4.36 -7.41 -14.43
C ASN A 150 -3.26 -7.36 -13.35
N TRP A 151 -3.06 -8.45 -12.58
CA TRP A 151 -1.93 -8.55 -11.63
C TRP A 151 -1.06 -9.79 -11.81
N PRO A 152 0.27 -9.63 -11.77
CA PRO A 152 1.17 -10.74 -11.45
C PRO A 152 1.04 -11.13 -9.96
N PRO A 153 0.93 -12.44 -9.65
CA PRO A 153 0.88 -12.89 -8.26
C PRO A 153 2.19 -12.57 -7.52
N ARG A 154 2.07 -12.09 -6.27
CA ARG A 154 3.18 -11.87 -5.31
C ARG A 154 4.18 -10.77 -5.70
N SER A 155 3.71 -9.58 -6.04
CA SER A 155 4.56 -8.39 -6.29
C SER A 155 4.51 -7.35 -5.14
N CYS A 156 4.36 -7.83 -3.90
CA CYS A 156 4.19 -7.00 -2.70
C CYS A 156 5.40 -6.08 -2.44
N ASP A 157 6.61 -6.56 -2.76
CA ASP A 157 7.87 -5.83 -2.49
C ASP A 157 8.06 -4.55 -3.33
N LEU A 158 7.12 -4.23 -4.23
CA LEU A 158 7.16 -3.08 -5.12
C LEU A 158 6.09 -2.03 -4.82
N THR A 159 5.26 -2.18 -3.78
CA THR A 159 4.23 -1.17 -3.51
C THR A 159 4.87 0.10 -2.89
N PRO A 160 4.53 1.30 -3.39
CA PRO A 160 4.85 2.58 -2.74
C PRO A 160 4.48 2.64 -1.25
N LEU A 161 3.43 1.93 -0.84
CA LEU A 161 3.00 1.92 0.54
C LEU A 161 3.96 1.15 1.45
N ASP A 162 4.42 -0.02 1.01
CA ASP A 162 5.33 -0.87 1.78
C ASP A 162 6.72 -0.27 1.93
N TYR A 163 7.33 0.21 0.83
CA TYR A 163 8.72 0.70 0.89
C TYR A 163 8.83 2.14 1.39
N PHE A 164 7.77 2.94 1.31
CA PHE A 164 7.78 4.35 1.69
C PHE A 164 6.75 4.65 2.79
N LEU A 165 5.44 4.59 2.51
CA LEU A 165 4.42 5.17 3.38
C LEU A 165 4.47 4.58 4.79
N TRP A 166 4.42 3.25 4.91
CA TRP A 166 4.36 2.60 6.22
C TRP A 166 5.65 2.73 7.01
N GLY A 167 6.80 2.77 6.34
CA GLY A 167 8.09 3.05 6.99
C GLY A 167 8.17 4.48 7.51
N TYR A 168 7.77 5.44 6.67
CA TYR A 168 7.74 6.87 7.00
C TYR A 168 6.78 7.16 8.15
N VAL A 169 5.53 6.70 8.07
CA VAL A 169 4.52 6.86 9.12
C VAL A 169 5.02 6.28 10.44
N LYS A 170 5.50 5.02 10.44
CA LYS A 170 6.02 4.38 11.67
C LYS A 170 7.22 5.13 12.26
N SER A 171 8.04 5.81 11.46
CA SER A 171 9.17 6.58 11.99
C SER A 171 8.73 7.83 12.77
N LEU A 172 7.52 8.36 12.50
CA LEU A 172 7.05 9.63 13.06
C LEU A 172 5.96 9.47 14.13
N VAL A 173 5.10 8.46 14.02
CA VAL A 173 3.93 8.28 14.92
C VAL A 173 4.30 7.87 16.35
N TYR A 174 5.56 7.46 16.59
CA TYR A 174 6.06 7.09 17.91
C TYR A 174 6.98 8.16 18.53
N ALA A 175 7.18 9.32 17.87
CA ALA A 175 8.11 10.34 18.35
C ALA A 175 7.74 10.90 19.74
N ASP A 176 6.44 10.96 20.04
CA ASP A 176 5.85 11.44 21.29
C ASP A 176 5.39 10.31 22.24
N LYS A 177 5.67 9.04 21.88
CA LYS A 177 5.39 7.84 22.68
C LYS A 177 3.91 7.71 23.09
N PRO A 178 3.00 7.43 22.14
CA PRO A 178 1.58 7.31 22.45
C PRO A 178 1.32 6.16 23.43
N HIS A 179 0.46 6.42 24.43
CA HIS A 179 0.07 5.46 25.47
C HIS A 179 -1.36 4.93 25.32
N THR A 180 -2.15 5.48 24.39
CA THR A 180 -3.50 5.00 24.05
C THR A 180 -3.67 4.84 22.55
N LEU A 181 -4.65 4.03 22.14
CA LEU A 181 -4.98 3.87 20.72
C LEU A 181 -5.52 5.15 20.10
N GLU A 182 -6.25 6.00 20.84
CA GLU A 182 -6.70 7.29 20.31
C GLU A 182 -5.51 8.20 20.00
N HIS A 183 -4.54 8.30 20.92
CA HIS A 183 -3.37 9.14 20.69
C HIS A 183 -2.51 8.63 19.51
N LEU A 184 -2.38 7.31 19.37
CA LEU A 184 -1.71 6.70 18.22
C LEU A 184 -2.45 7.01 16.91
N GLU A 185 -3.79 6.94 16.91
CA GLU A 185 -4.62 7.27 15.75
C GLU A 185 -4.47 8.74 15.34
N ASP A 186 -4.51 9.66 16.30
CA ASP A 186 -4.32 11.09 16.06
C ASP A 186 -2.95 11.39 15.44
N ASN A 187 -1.90 10.70 15.92
CA ASN A 187 -0.58 10.79 15.33
C ASN A 187 -0.53 10.27 13.89
N ILE A 188 -1.17 9.13 13.60
CA ILE A 188 -1.23 8.60 12.24
C ILE A 188 -1.95 9.59 11.32
N ARG A 189 -3.08 10.15 11.75
CA ARG A 189 -3.83 11.17 10.99
C ARG A 189 -2.97 12.38 10.70
N ARG A 190 -2.32 12.94 11.73
CA ARG A 190 -1.43 14.11 11.60
C ARG A 190 -0.30 13.83 10.62
N VAL A 191 0.42 12.72 10.80
CA VAL A 191 1.55 12.38 9.94
C VAL A 191 1.14 12.19 8.49
N ILE A 192 0.00 11.55 8.22
CA ILE A 192 -0.48 11.36 6.84
C ILE A 192 -0.91 12.69 6.21
N VAL A 193 -1.61 13.55 6.94
CA VAL A 193 -2.00 14.89 6.47
C VAL A 193 -0.78 15.77 6.17
N ASP A 194 0.30 15.60 6.92
CA ASP A 194 1.55 16.35 6.71
C ASP A 194 2.35 15.86 5.48
N ILE A 195 1.99 14.72 4.85
CA ILE A 195 2.64 14.25 3.63
C ILE A 195 2.18 15.11 2.45
N ARG A 196 3.12 15.89 1.92
CA ARG A 196 2.86 16.82 0.82
C ARG A 196 2.77 16.09 -0.53
N PRO A 197 1.97 16.59 -1.49
CA PRO A 197 1.89 16.09 -2.86
C PRO A 197 3.25 15.83 -3.53
N GLN A 198 4.21 16.75 -3.36
CA GLN A 198 5.55 16.63 -3.97
C GLN A 198 6.33 15.41 -3.45
N MET A 199 5.99 14.91 -2.26
CA MET A 199 6.57 13.68 -1.74
C MET A 199 5.95 12.46 -2.43
N CYS A 200 4.64 12.48 -2.66
CA CYS A 200 3.93 11.45 -3.40
C CYS A 200 4.40 11.36 -4.87
N GLU A 201 4.55 12.51 -5.55
CA GLU A 201 5.10 12.59 -6.91
C GLU A 201 6.46 11.87 -7.01
N LYS A 202 7.41 12.25 -6.14
CA LYS A 202 8.75 11.62 -6.11
C LYS A 202 8.70 10.12 -5.86
N VAL A 203 7.77 9.66 -5.02
CA VAL A 203 7.59 8.25 -4.71
C VAL A 203 7.11 7.49 -5.96
N ILE A 204 6.12 8.04 -6.68
CA ILE A 204 5.62 7.46 -7.93
C ILE A 204 6.68 7.51 -9.04
N GLU A 205 7.42 8.61 -9.21
CA GLU A 205 8.52 8.72 -10.18
C GLU A 205 9.61 7.66 -9.96
N ASN A 206 10.00 7.45 -8.69
CA ASN A 206 10.94 6.42 -8.31
C ASN A 206 10.35 5.02 -8.55
N TRP A 207 9.05 4.81 -8.33
CA TRP A 207 8.39 3.54 -8.66
C TRP A 207 8.43 3.25 -10.17
N THR A 208 8.08 4.22 -11.01
CA THR A 208 8.14 4.09 -12.47
C THR A 208 9.56 3.77 -12.95
N SER A 209 10.56 4.48 -12.43
CA SER A 209 11.97 4.24 -12.74
C SER A 209 12.42 2.81 -12.40
N ARG A 210 11.90 2.24 -11.29
CA ARG A 210 12.19 0.87 -10.88
C ARG A 210 11.55 -0.16 -11.80
N LEU A 211 10.31 0.08 -12.23
CA LEU A 211 9.67 -0.81 -13.20
C LEU A 211 10.45 -0.87 -14.50
N ASP A 212 10.95 0.28 -14.98
CA ASP A 212 11.76 0.34 -16.19
C ASP A 212 13.10 -0.41 -16.01
N TYR A 213 13.72 -0.31 -14.84
CA TYR A 213 14.90 -1.11 -14.51
C TYR A 213 14.59 -2.62 -14.49
N ILE A 214 13.49 -3.05 -13.86
CA ILE A 214 13.10 -4.48 -13.82
C ILE A 214 12.86 -5.02 -15.23
N ARG A 215 12.16 -4.24 -16.07
CA ARG A 215 11.92 -4.58 -17.48
C ARG A 215 13.23 -4.73 -18.24
N ALA A 216 14.17 -3.80 -18.08
CA ALA A 216 15.47 -3.82 -18.74
C ALA A 216 16.37 -4.97 -18.25
N SER A 217 16.31 -5.29 -16.95
CA SER A 217 17.18 -6.27 -16.28
C SER A 217 16.65 -7.70 -16.28
N ARG A 218 15.51 -7.97 -16.94
CA ARG A 218 14.83 -9.28 -16.98
C ARG A 218 14.56 -9.87 -15.58
N GLY A 219 14.26 -9.03 -14.60
CA GLY A 219 13.97 -9.46 -13.22
C GLY A 219 15.19 -9.69 -12.34
N SER A 220 16.36 -9.13 -12.69
CA SER A 220 17.53 -9.17 -11.80
C SER A 220 17.31 -8.30 -10.54
N PRO A 221 17.90 -8.65 -9.39
CA PRO A 221 17.76 -7.86 -8.16
C PRO A 221 18.22 -6.41 -8.34
N MET A 222 17.48 -5.47 -7.77
CA MET A 222 17.84 -4.06 -7.78
C MET A 222 18.96 -3.72 -6.78
N PRO A 223 19.84 -2.75 -7.10
CA PRO A 223 20.71 -2.12 -6.11
C PRO A 223 19.90 -1.41 -5.01
N GLU A 224 20.50 -1.23 -3.82
CA GLU A 224 19.84 -0.64 -2.65
C GLU A 224 19.24 0.75 -2.89
N ILE A 225 18.11 1.00 -2.22
CA ILE A 225 17.32 2.22 -2.30
C ILE A 225 17.90 3.26 -1.31
N ILE A 226 18.28 4.43 -1.80
CA ILE A 226 18.63 5.59 -0.95
C ILE A 226 17.70 6.74 -1.30
N PHE A 227 16.77 7.06 -0.41
CA PHE A 227 16.00 8.31 -0.49
C PHE A 227 16.86 9.44 0.09
N LYS A 228 17.27 10.39 -0.76
CA LYS A 228 17.76 11.69 -0.29
C LYS A 228 16.56 12.62 -0.17
N MET A 229 16.17 12.93 1.06
CA MET A 229 15.17 13.96 1.36
C MET A 229 15.69 15.34 1.00
#